data_AF-A0A3M1H824-F1
#
_entry.id   AF-A0A3M1H824-F1
#
_cell.length_a   1.000
_cell.length_b   1.000
_cell.length_c   1.000
_cell.angle_alpha   90.00
_cell.angle_beta   90.00
_cell.angle_gamma   90.00
#
_symmetry.space_group_name_H-M   'P 1'
#
loop_
_entity.id
_entity.type
_entity.pdbx_description
1 polymer ?
#
loop_
_entity_poly.entity_id
_entity_poly.type
_entity_poly.pdbx_seq_one_letter_code
_entity_poly.pdbx_strand_id
1 'polypeptide(L)'
;MSLYEILNERGCLNLLKELFDVECIYKTSHGLKLSQIKDKLPSSLNITLAANVLHKEGLIELEELENDAYLALTGKGKRFFEQFDKLKHIFEGEEEQAEKTRIEYNITELEQKILILCYKLQQETGTIVPLRTLTQEVYPNKNTSNRIGAISQYVSRLAELNLMEKIKTKQKTYAKVTPSGERAIKEQFMESVL
;
A
#
# COMPACT_ATOMS: atom_id res chain seq x y z
N MET A 1 19.73 25.60 -8.52
CA MET A 1 20.02 24.38 -9.29
C MET A 1 18.70 23.68 -9.57
N SER A 2 18.60 22.97 -10.68
CA SER A 2 17.46 22.08 -10.89
C SER A 2 17.54 20.89 -9.91
N LEU A 3 16.40 20.28 -9.59
CA LEU A 3 16.35 19.09 -8.75
C LEU A 3 17.26 17.97 -9.30
N TYR A 4 17.27 17.82 -10.62
CA TYR A 4 18.13 16.85 -11.32
C TYR A 4 19.63 17.06 -11.02
N GLU A 5 20.08 18.31 -10.98
CA GLU A 5 21.48 18.62 -10.65
C GLU A 5 21.83 18.27 -9.20
N ILE A 6 20.90 18.47 -8.26
CA ILE A 6 21.06 18.08 -6.85
C ILE A 6 21.17 16.56 -6.73
N LEU A 7 20.36 15.81 -7.48
CA LEU A 7 20.38 14.35 -7.48
C LEU A 7 21.62 13.76 -8.17
N ASN A 8 22.24 14.48 -9.09
CA ASN A 8 23.50 14.04 -9.69
C ASN A 8 24.70 14.23 -8.75
N GLU A 9 24.55 15.04 -7.69
CA GLU A 9 25.61 15.26 -6.71
C GLU A 9 25.50 14.25 -5.56
N ARG A 10 26.42 13.27 -5.55
CA ARG A 10 26.45 12.19 -4.55
C ARG A 10 26.51 12.69 -3.10
N GLY A 11 27.19 13.81 -2.86
CA GLY A 11 27.25 14.43 -1.54
C GLY A 11 25.87 14.89 -1.05
N CYS A 12 25.09 15.51 -1.92
CA CYS A 12 23.73 15.97 -1.63
C CYS A 12 22.77 14.80 -1.36
N LEU A 13 22.78 13.79 -2.23
CA LEU A 13 21.94 12.59 -2.04
C LEU A 13 22.22 11.87 -0.72
N ASN A 14 23.50 11.62 -0.41
CA ASN A 14 23.88 10.91 0.79
C ASN A 14 23.56 11.71 2.06
N LEU A 15 23.75 13.03 2.02
CA LEU A 15 23.40 13.91 3.13
C LEU A 15 21.89 13.92 3.40
N LEU A 16 21.08 14.08 2.34
CA LEU A 16 19.63 14.02 2.44
C LEU A 16 19.17 12.67 3.01
N LYS A 17 19.72 11.56 2.51
CA LYS A 17 19.36 10.21 2.96
C LYS A 17 19.65 10.03 4.44
N GLU A 18 20.83 10.42 4.91
CA GLU A 18 21.20 10.27 6.33
C GLU A 18 20.27 11.07 7.25
N LEU A 19 19.92 12.30 6.86
CA LEU A 19 18.96 13.12 7.60
C LEU A 19 17.56 12.49 7.62
N PHE A 20 17.11 11.95 6.49
CA PHE A 20 15.82 11.28 6.39
C PHE A 20 15.75 10.01 7.24
N ASP A 21 16.79 9.18 7.19
CA ASP A 21 16.86 7.94 7.97
C ASP A 21 16.76 8.27 9.47
N VAL A 22 17.49 9.27 9.96
CA VAL A 22 17.45 9.65 11.37
C VAL A 22 16.14 10.28 11.79
N GLU A 23 15.61 11.21 11.01
CA GLU A 23 14.44 11.99 11.42
C GLU A 23 13.12 11.22 11.19
N CYS A 24 13.00 10.51 10.06
CA CYS A 24 11.75 9.88 9.63
C CYS A 24 11.68 8.38 9.97
N ILE A 25 12.78 7.64 9.83
CA ILE A 25 12.81 6.19 10.08
C ILE A 25 13.07 5.91 11.56
N TYR A 26 14.16 6.43 12.10
CA TYR A 26 14.57 6.16 13.47
C TYR A 26 13.88 7.08 14.49
N LYS A 27 13.37 8.24 14.06
CA LYS A 27 12.66 9.24 14.89
C LYS A 27 13.47 9.65 16.15
N THR A 28 14.79 9.64 16.04
CA THR A 28 15.69 9.81 17.20
C THR A 28 16.04 11.26 17.48
N SER A 29 16.08 12.13 16.47
CA SER A 29 16.30 13.56 16.65
C SER A 29 15.73 14.38 15.49
N HIS A 30 15.41 15.65 15.77
CA HIS A 30 14.97 16.62 14.76
C HIS A 30 16.13 17.24 13.96
N GLY A 31 17.36 16.80 14.20
CA GLY A 31 18.54 17.27 13.49
C GLY A 31 19.79 16.49 13.86
N LEU A 32 20.80 16.64 13.02
CA LEU A 32 22.10 15.98 13.14
C LEU A 32 23.23 16.98 13.03
N LYS A 33 24.32 16.72 13.75
CA LYS A 33 25.54 17.50 13.60
C LYS A 33 26.26 17.15 12.29
N LEU A 34 26.76 18.16 11.59
CA LEU A 34 27.54 17.99 10.37
C LEU A 34 28.79 17.12 10.60
N SER A 35 29.45 17.26 11.75
CA SER A 35 30.57 16.39 12.16
C SER A 35 30.19 14.90 12.18
N GLN A 36 29.07 14.57 12.83
CA GLN A 36 28.57 13.19 12.94
C GLN A 36 28.27 12.57 11.57
N ILE A 37 27.78 13.37 10.62
CA ILE A 37 27.49 12.89 9.27
C ILE A 37 28.79 12.70 8.48
N LYS A 38 29.76 13.61 8.64
CA LYS A 38 31.09 13.48 8.00
C LYS A 38 31.81 12.20 8.40
N ASP A 39 31.62 11.75 9.65
CA ASP A 39 32.21 10.50 10.14
C ASP A 39 31.57 9.24 9.52
N LYS A 40 30.30 9.33 9.10
CA LYS A 40 29.55 8.21 8.49
C LYS A 40 29.70 8.11 6.99
N LEU A 41 29.91 9.25 6.32
CA LEU A 41 29.96 9.32 4.85
C LEU A 41 31.40 9.23 4.33
N PRO A 42 31.60 8.76 3.08
CA PRO A 42 32.92 8.69 2.48
C PRO A 42 33.61 10.06 2.47
N SER A 43 34.86 10.11 2.93
CA SER A 43 35.67 11.35 3.03
C SER A 43 35.98 12.00 1.67
N SER A 44 35.79 11.27 0.56
CA SER A 44 35.90 11.79 -0.80
C SER A 44 34.75 12.74 -1.18
N LEU A 45 33.69 12.82 -0.38
CA LEU A 45 32.55 13.70 -0.61
C LEU A 45 32.72 15.03 0.13
N ASN A 46 32.48 16.14 -0.57
CA ASN A 46 32.47 17.46 0.05
C ASN A 46 31.11 17.73 0.72
N ILE A 47 30.91 17.17 1.92
CA ILE A 47 29.64 17.26 2.65
C ILE A 47 29.30 18.70 3.05
N THR A 48 30.30 19.54 3.33
CA THR A 48 30.08 20.96 3.65
C THR A 48 29.47 21.70 2.45
N LEU A 49 30.01 21.47 1.25
CA LEU A 49 29.46 22.06 0.04
C LEU A 49 28.04 21.55 -0.24
N ALA A 50 27.82 20.24 -0.09
CA ALA A 50 26.50 19.64 -0.26
C ALA A 50 25.46 20.22 0.72
N ALA A 51 25.82 20.42 1.98
CA ALA A 51 24.94 21.04 2.98
C ALA A 51 24.54 22.46 2.58
N ASN A 52 25.48 23.27 2.09
CA ASN A 52 25.21 24.63 1.62
C ASN A 52 24.30 24.65 0.38
N VAL A 53 24.52 23.73 -0.57
CA VAL A 53 23.67 23.59 -1.76
C VAL A 53 22.24 23.23 -1.34
N LEU A 54 22.07 22.22 -0.49
CA LEU A 54 20.76 21.77 -0.03
C LEU A 54 20.03 22.81 0.82
N HIS A 55 20.77 23.58 1.62
CA HIS A 55 20.23 24.68 2.40
C HIS A 55 19.72 25.80 1.50
N LYS A 56 20.51 26.22 0.51
CA LYS A 56 20.14 27.24 -0.47
C LYS A 56 18.89 26.85 -1.27
N GLU A 57 18.73 25.56 -1.56
CA GLU A 57 17.57 25.01 -2.25
C GLU A 57 16.38 24.74 -1.30
N GLY A 58 16.53 25.02 0.00
CA GLY A 58 15.49 24.92 1.02
C GLY A 58 15.07 23.49 1.36
N LEU A 59 15.89 22.50 1.04
CA LEU A 59 15.62 21.09 1.37
C LEU A 59 16.03 20.75 2.80
N ILE A 60 17.02 21.47 3.33
CA ILE A 60 17.47 21.34 4.71
C ILE A 60 17.57 22.72 5.38
N GLU A 61 17.36 22.74 6.68
CA GLU A 61 17.78 23.83 7.56
C GLU A 61 19.22 23.58 8.00
N LEU A 62 20.01 24.66 8.04
CA LEU A 62 21.38 24.65 8.49
C LEU A 62 21.52 25.75 9.53
N GLU A 63 21.87 25.37 10.76
CA GLU A 63 22.07 26.27 11.89
C GLU A 63 23.49 26.12 12.42
N GLU A 64 24.26 27.20 12.42
CA GLU A 64 25.61 27.20 12.96
C GLU A 64 25.57 27.49 14.46
N LEU A 65 26.10 26.56 15.26
CA LEU A 65 26.10 26.62 16.73
C LEU A 65 27.50 26.36 17.26
N GLU A 66 28.10 27.41 17.82
CA GLU A 66 29.42 27.46 18.49
C GLU A 66 30.60 26.98 17.63
N ASN A 67 30.68 25.68 17.34
CA ASN A 67 31.78 25.01 16.63
C ASN A 67 31.32 23.96 15.60
N ASP A 68 30.00 23.82 15.39
CA ASP A 68 29.46 22.84 14.46
C ASP A 68 28.18 23.36 13.80
N ALA A 69 27.76 22.71 12.72
CA ALA A 69 26.50 23.00 12.05
C ALA A 69 25.50 21.89 12.35
N TYR A 70 24.29 22.27 12.77
CA TYR A 70 23.15 21.37 12.86
C TYR A 70 22.36 21.42 11.56
N LEU A 71 21.94 20.24 11.13
CA LEU A 71 21.21 20.02 9.89
C LEU A 71 19.89 19.33 10.21
N ALA A 72 18.80 19.81 9.63
CA ALA A 72 17.46 19.25 9.79
C ALA A 72 16.72 19.23 8.46
N LEU A 73 15.80 18.28 8.24
CA LEU A 73 14.97 18.32 7.03
C LEU A 73 13.87 19.36 7.17
N THR A 74 13.74 20.21 6.16
CA THR A 74 12.57 21.08 6.06
C THR A 74 11.34 20.27 5.62
N GLY A 75 10.15 20.88 5.73
CA GLY A 75 8.94 20.31 5.11
C GLY A 75 9.08 20.07 3.60
N LYS A 76 9.88 20.89 2.90
CA LYS A 76 10.20 20.69 1.48
C LYS A 76 11.10 19.47 1.27
N GLY A 77 12.12 19.29 2.12
CA GLY A 77 12.99 18.11 2.10
C GLY A 77 12.21 16.80 2.33
N LYS A 78 11.28 16.79 3.28
CA LYS A 78 10.42 15.63 3.55
C LYS A 78 9.52 15.28 2.36
N ARG A 79 8.83 16.29 1.81
CA ARG A 79 8.01 16.11 0.59
C ARG A 79 8.83 15.64 -0.61
N PHE A 80 10.09 16.05 -0.70
CA PHE A 80 10.98 15.55 -1.74
C PHE A 80 11.15 14.03 -1.65
N PHE A 81 11.37 13.48 -0.45
CA PHE A 81 11.43 12.02 -0.25
C PHE A 81 10.11 11.31 -0.56
N GLU A 82 8.96 11.88 -0.17
CA GLU A 82 7.65 11.32 -0.52
C GLU A 82 7.46 11.21 -2.04
N GLN A 83 7.91 12.21 -2.80
CA GLN A 83 7.84 12.18 -4.26
C GLN A 83 8.89 11.24 -4.87
N PHE A 84 10.06 11.16 -4.26
CA PHE A 84 11.12 10.25 -4.68
C PHE A 84 10.73 8.78 -4.48
N ASP A 85 10.10 8.45 -3.35
CA ASP A 85 9.55 7.11 -3.10
C ASP A 85 8.46 6.76 -4.11
N LYS A 86 7.56 7.70 -4.44
CA LYS A 86 6.57 7.51 -5.52
C LYS A 86 7.24 7.18 -6.86
N LEU A 87 8.32 7.87 -7.20
CA LEU A 87 9.09 7.59 -8.42
C LEU A 87 9.77 6.22 -8.35
N LYS A 88 10.37 5.88 -7.21
CA LYS A 88 11.00 4.57 -6.97
C LYS A 88 9.99 3.43 -7.20
N HIS A 89 8.77 3.56 -6.70
CA HIS A 89 7.70 2.58 -6.94
C HIS A 89 7.34 2.43 -8.43
N ILE A 90 7.33 3.52 -9.19
CA ILE A 90 7.10 3.47 -10.65
C ILE A 90 8.23 2.72 -11.37
N PHE A 91 9.49 2.90 -10.93
CA PHE A 91 10.67 2.29 -11.58
C PHE A 91 10.97 0.86 -11.14
N GLU A 92 10.69 0.49 -9.89
CA GLU A 92 10.94 -0.85 -9.36
C GLU A 92 9.88 -1.87 -9.78
N GLY A 93 8.82 -1.44 -10.47
CA GLY A 93 7.73 -2.32 -10.90
C GLY A 93 6.97 -2.94 -9.74
N GLU A 94 7.18 -2.42 -8.52
CA GLU A 94 6.40 -2.79 -7.36
C GLU A 94 4.99 -2.22 -7.53
N GLU A 95 4.03 -3.12 -7.74
CA GLU A 95 2.61 -2.82 -7.80
C GLU A 95 2.26 -1.83 -6.69
N GLU A 96 1.67 -0.70 -7.10
CA GLU A 96 1.11 0.32 -6.22
C GLU A 96 0.53 -0.34 -4.97
N GLN A 97 1.11 -0.07 -3.79
CA GLN A 97 0.25 0.01 -2.61
C GLN A 97 -0.66 1.19 -2.87
N ALA A 98 -1.76 0.90 -3.57
CA ALA A 98 -2.79 1.84 -3.88
C ALA A 98 -3.07 2.64 -2.61
N GLU A 99 -3.02 3.97 -2.73
CA GLU A 99 -3.81 4.81 -1.86
C GLU A 99 -5.13 4.08 -1.65
N LYS A 100 -5.52 3.84 -0.40
CA LYS A 100 -6.81 3.23 -0.04
C LYS A 100 -7.93 4.15 -0.50
N THR A 101 -8.10 4.26 -1.81
CA THR A 101 -9.34 4.64 -2.44
C THR A 101 -10.27 3.56 -1.95
N ARG A 102 -11.05 3.88 -0.91
CA ARG A 102 -12.12 2.99 -0.45
C ARG A 102 -13.05 2.86 -1.64
N ILE A 103 -12.89 1.79 -2.40
CA ILE A 103 -13.80 1.45 -3.49
C ILE A 103 -15.10 1.05 -2.79
N GLU A 104 -16.03 1.99 -2.65
CA GLU A 104 -17.37 1.67 -2.15
C GLU A 104 -18.07 0.82 -3.22
N TYR A 105 -18.17 -0.48 -2.94
CA TYR A 105 -18.90 -1.38 -3.83
C TYR A 105 -20.39 -1.21 -3.58
N ASN A 106 -21.13 -0.80 -4.62
CA ASN A 106 -22.59 -0.80 -4.58
C ASN A 106 -23.13 -2.23 -4.75
N ILE A 107 -23.03 -3.02 -3.68
CA ILE A 107 -23.55 -4.39 -3.58
C ILE A 107 -24.68 -4.47 -2.57
N THR A 108 -25.63 -5.36 -2.82
CA THR A 108 -26.76 -5.64 -1.93
C THR A 108 -26.33 -6.48 -0.72
N GLU A 109 -27.12 -6.46 0.36
CA GLU A 109 -26.87 -7.29 1.55
C GLU A 109 -26.74 -8.79 1.22
N LEU A 110 -27.53 -9.27 0.25
CA LEU A 110 -27.48 -10.67 -0.17
C LEU A 110 -26.19 -10.98 -0.93
N GLU A 111 -25.70 -10.08 -1.78
CA GLU A 111 -24.41 -10.21 -2.48
C GLU A 111 -23.25 -10.18 -1.47
N GLN A 112 -23.28 -9.28 -0.50
CA GLN A 112 -22.31 -9.22 0.60
C GLN A 112 -22.32 -10.53 1.41
N LYS A 113 -23.51 -11.05 1.76
CA LYS A 113 -23.65 -12.33 2.47
C LYS A 113 -23.06 -13.49 1.66
N ILE A 114 -23.30 -13.54 0.35
CA ILE A 114 -22.75 -14.56 -0.55
C ILE A 114 -21.22 -14.48 -0.58
N LEU A 115 -20.66 -13.27 -0.71
CA LEU A 115 -19.22 -13.02 -0.73
C LEU A 115 -18.55 -13.49 0.57
N ILE A 116 -19.11 -13.12 1.73
CA ILE A 116 -18.58 -13.52 3.06
C ILE A 116 -18.68 -15.03 3.27
N LEU A 117 -19.81 -15.65 2.92
CA LEU A 117 -19.98 -17.09 3.09
C LEU A 117 -19.03 -17.88 2.18
N CYS A 118 -18.85 -17.44 0.93
CA CYS A 118 -17.88 -18.08 0.04
C CYS A 118 -16.46 -17.98 0.61
N TYR A 119 -16.06 -16.82 1.14
CA TYR A 119 -14.77 -16.64 1.78
C TYR A 119 -14.58 -17.59 2.98
N LYS A 120 -15.56 -17.69 3.89
CA LYS A 120 -15.49 -18.60 5.04
C LYS A 120 -15.33 -20.06 4.61
N LEU A 121 -16.14 -20.50 3.66
CA LEU A 121 -16.05 -21.86 3.12
C LEU A 121 -14.70 -22.15 2.45
N GLN A 122 -14.10 -21.16 1.79
CA GLN A 122 -12.76 -21.31 1.21
C GLN A 122 -11.68 -21.42 2.29
N GLN A 123 -11.78 -20.65 3.38
CA GLN A 123 -10.84 -20.74 4.50
C GLN A 123 -10.94 -22.10 5.21
N GLU A 124 -12.13 -22.68 5.29
CA GLU A 124 -12.34 -24.00 5.91
C GLU A 124 -11.88 -25.16 5.01
N THR A 125 -12.12 -25.08 3.70
CA THR A 125 -11.87 -26.19 2.77
C THR A 125 -10.58 -26.06 1.96
N GLY A 126 -9.94 -24.89 1.96
CA GLY A 126 -8.72 -24.60 1.19
C GLY A 126 -8.89 -24.64 -0.33
N THR A 127 -10.13 -24.72 -0.85
CA THR A 127 -10.40 -24.97 -2.28
C THR A 127 -11.55 -24.12 -2.83
N ILE A 128 -11.79 -24.19 -4.15
CA ILE A 128 -12.90 -23.50 -4.82
C ILE A 128 -14.26 -24.07 -4.36
N VAL A 129 -15.24 -23.20 -4.14
CA VAL A 129 -16.52 -23.57 -3.52
C VAL A 129 -17.53 -23.97 -4.59
N PRO A 130 -18.12 -25.17 -4.55
CA PRO A 130 -19.20 -25.53 -5.46
C PRO A 130 -20.42 -24.61 -5.25
N LEU A 131 -21.04 -24.15 -6.33
CA LEU A 131 -22.21 -23.26 -6.25
C LEU A 131 -23.37 -23.87 -5.47
N ARG A 132 -23.49 -25.21 -5.51
CA ARG A 132 -24.48 -25.97 -4.76
C ARG A 132 -24.27 -25.86 -3.25
N THR A 133 -23.03 -26.00 -2.79
CA THR A 133 -22.64 -25.83 -1.37
C THR A 133 -22.92 -24.40 -0.92
N LEU A 134 -22.50 -23.41 -1.71
CA LEU A 134 -22.78 -22.01 -1.41
C LEU A 134 -24.28 -21.71 -1.33
N THR A 135 -25.09 -22.33 -2.21
CA THR A 135 -26.56 -22.17 -2.17
C THR A 135 -27.18 -22.78 -0.92
N GLN A 136 -26.64 -23.91 -0.42
CA GLN A 136 -27.10 -24.56 0.81
C GLN A 136 -26.82 -23.67 2.03
N GLU A 137 -25.64 -23.06 2.10
CA GLU A 137 -25.27 -22.16 3.21
C GLU A 137 -26.04 -20.84 3.20
N VAL A 138 -26.33 -20.27 2.03
CA VAL A 138 -27.11 -19.03 1.94
C VAL A 138 -28.57 -19.25 2.33
N TYR A 139 -29.13 -20.44 2.03
CA TYR A 139 -30.52 -20.82 2.30
C TYR A 139 -30.64 -22.16 3.06
N PRO A 140 -30.24 -22.22 4.33
CA PRO A 140 -30.46 -23.41 5.15
C PRO A 140 -31.97 -23.65 5.23
N ASN A 141 -32.41 -24.88 4.97
CA ASN A 141 -33.81 -25.34 5.04
C ASN A 141 -34.73 -24.99 3.85
N LYS A 142 -34.20 -24.60 2.69
CA LYS A 142 -35.02 -24.41 1.46
C LYS A 142 -34.62 -25.37 0.35
N ASN A 143 -35.56 -25.66 -0.55
CA ASN A 143 -35.31 -26.49 -1.72
C ASN A 143 -34.29 -25.77 -2.64
N THR A 144 -33.03 -26.23 -2.61
CA THR A 144 -31.89 -25.49 -3.16
C THR A 144 -31.86 -25.45 -4.68
N SER A 145 -32.44 -26.45 -5.35
CA SER A 145 -32.46 -26.59 -6.81
C SER A 145 -33.01 -25.35 -7.53
N ASN A 146 -34.07 -24.73 -6.99
CA ASN A 146 -34.72 -23.56 -7.61
C ASN A 146 -33.98 -22.24 -7.35
N ARG A 147 -32.97 -22.23 -6.46
CA ARG A 147 -32.24 -21.02 -6.06
C ARG A 147 -30.80 -20.97 -6.54
N ILE A 148 -30.28 -22.07 -7.09
CA ILE A 148 -28.95 -22.13 -7.73
C ILE A 148 -28.85 -21.07 -8.83
N GLY A 149 -29.91 -20.89 -9.64
CA GLY A 149 -29.94 -19.86 -10.70
C GLY A 149 -29.75 -18.45 -10.15
N ALA A 150 -30.44 -18.10 -9.07
CA ALA A 150 -30.31 -16.80 -8.41
C ALA A 150 -28.91 -16.58 -7.82
N ILE A 151 -28.35 -17.56 -7.10
CA ILE A 151 -26.97 -17.48 -6.59
C ILE A 151 -25.98 -17.34 -7.75
N SER A 152 -26.21 -18.03 -8.87
CA SER A 152 -25.37 -17.92 -10.06
C SER A 152 -25.34 -16.52 -10.66
N GLN A 153 -26.47 -15.79 -10.61
CA GLN A 153 -26.57 -14.40 -11.05
C GLN A 153 -25.82 -13.46 -10.10
N TYR A 154 -25.98 -13.62 -8.79
CA TYR A 154 -25.23 -12.83 -7.80
C TYR A 154 -23.72 -13.06 -7.91
N VAL A 155 -23.28 -14.30 -8.06
CA VAL A 155 -21.86 -14.61 -8.28
C VAL A 155 -21.35 -14.03 -9.60
N SER A 156 -22.17 -14.01 -10.66
CA SER A 156 -21.81 -13.34 -11.91
C SER A 156 -21.64 -11.84 -11.74
N ARG A 157 -22.55 -11.18 -11.01
CA ARG A 157 -22.44 -9.74 -10.73
C ARG A 157 -21.24 -9.40 -9.83
N LEU A 158 -20.97 -10.22 -8.81
CA LEU A 158 -19.77 -10.09 -7.98
C LEU A 158 -18.48 -10.32 -8.80
N ALA A 159 -18.54 -11.15 -9.84
CA ALA A 159 -17.42 -11.33 -10.76
C ALA A 159 -17.19 -10.14 -11.69
N GLU A 160 -18.26 -9.47 -12.14
CA GLU A 160 -18.15 -8.19 -12.88
C GLU A 160 -17.44 -7.11 -12.06
N LEU A 161 -17.62 -7.12 -10.73
CA LEU A 161 -16.95 -6.22 -9.79
C LEU A 161 -15.54 -6.72 -9.38
N ASN A 162 -15.06 -7.81 -9.98
CA ASN A 162 -13.80 -8.46 -9.64
C ASN A 162 -13.72 -8.87 -8.15
N LEU A 163 -14.82 -9.13 -7.46
CA LEU A 163 -14.86 -9.59 -6.07
C LEU A 163 -14.88 -11.12 -5.97
N MET A 164 -15.30 -11.80 -7.04
CA MET A 164 -15.35 -13.25 -7.15
C MET A 164 -14.97 -13.71 -8.55
N GLU A 165 -14.64 -14.99 -8.68
CA GLU A 165 -14.47 -15.71 -9.94
C GLU A 165 -15.52 -16.81 -10.02
N LYS A 166 -16.14 -16.92 -11.20
CA LYS A 166 -17.07 -17.99 -11.54
C LYS A 166 -16.40 -18.98 -12.47
N ILE A 167 -16.12 -20.18 -11.97
CA ILE A 167 -15.39 -21.21 -12.72
C ILE A 167 -16.39 -22.28 -13.17
N LYS A 168 -16.52 -22.48 -14.48
CA LYS A 168 -17.43 -23.48 -15.04
C LYS A 168 -16.62 -24.67 -15.60
N THR A 169 -16.92 -25.86 -15.10
CA THR A 169 -16.43 -27.12 -15.68
C THR A 169 -17.58 -27.83 -16.40
N LYS A 170 -17.29 -28.89 -17.16
CA LYS A 170 -18.29 -29.64 -17.96
C LYS A 170 -19.51 -30.11 -17.15
N GLN A 171 -19.39 -30.29 -15.84
CA GLN A 171 -20.45 -30.83 -14.99
C GLN A 171 -20.87 -29.91 -13.83
N LYS A 172 -20.04 -28.94 -13.43
CA LYS A 172 -20.25 -28.17 -12.19
C LYS A 172 -19.82 -26.71 -12.37
N THR A 173 -20.46 -25.84 -11.59
CA THR A 173 -20.07 -24.43 -11.46
C THR A 173 -19.52 -24.21 -10.06
N TYR A 174 -18.43 -23.47 -9.98
CA TYR A 174 -17.72 -23.14 -8.76
C TYR A 174 -17.60 -21.62 -8.63
N ALA A 175 -17.41 -21.19 -7.39
CA ALA A 175 -17.15 -19.82 -7.01
C ALA A 175 -15.84 -19.77 -6.22
N LYS A 176 -15.08 -18.71 -6.42
CA LYS A 176 -13.84 -18.42 -5.71
C LYS A 176 -13.79 -16.92 -5.42
N VAL A 177 -13.44 -16.52 -4.21
CA VAL A 177 -13.20 -15.12 -3.87
C VAL A 177 -11.83 -14.71 -4.44
N THR A 178 -11.77 -13.54 -5.05
CA THR A 178 -10.54 -12.95 -5.61
C THR A 178 -9.75 -12.23 -4.50
N PRO A 179 -8.46 -11.89 -4.72
CA PRO A 179 -7.71 -11.06 -3.78
C PRO A 179 -8.37 -9.70 -3.49
N SER A 180 -9.05 -9.09 -4.46
CA SER A 180 -9.86 -7.88 -4.28
C SER A 180 -11.11 -8.13 -3.42
N GLY A 181 -11.79 -9.26 -3.61
CA GLY A 181 -12.90 -9.68 -2.75
C GLY A 181 -12.47 -9.90 -1.30
N GLU A 182 -11.32 -10.54 -1.07
CA GLU A 182 -10.78 -10.73 0.29
C GLU A 182 -10.43 -9.40 0.96
N ARG A 183 -9.82 -8.46 0.23
CA ARG A 183 -9.55 -7.12 0.72
C ARG A 183 -10.84 -6.38 1.08
N ALA A 184 -11.83 -6.40 0.20
CA ALA A 184 -13.13 -5.76 0.44
C ALA A 184 -13.82 -6.33 1.71
N ILE A 185 -13.78 -7.66 1.91
CA ILE A 185 -14.30 -8.30 3.13
C ILE A 185 -13.58 -7.78 4.39
N LYS A 186 -12.25 -7.79 4.38
CA LYS A 186 -11.43 -7.40 5.53
C LYS A 186 -11.54 -5.91 5.87
N GLU A 187 -11.71 -5.06 4.86
CA GLU A 187 -11.66 -3.60 5.03
C GLU A 187 -13.04 -2.95 5.20
N GLN A 188 -14.12 -3.55 4.68
CA GLN A 188 -15.45 -2.91 4.65
C GLN A 188 -16.53 -3.73 5.37
N PHE A 189 -16.40 -5.06 5.39
CA PHE A 189 -17.53 -5.91 5.76
C PHE A 189 -17.35 -6.67 7.09
N MET A 190 -16.11 -6.83 7.60
CA MET A 190 -15.88 -7.48 8.90
C MET A 190 -16.09 -6.56 10.12
N GLU A 191 -16.11 -5.24 9.96
CA GLU A 191 -16.54 -4.32 11.05
C GLU A 191 -18.07 -4.36 11.29
N SER A 192 -18.85 -4.96 10.38
CA SER A 192 -20.32 -5.02 10.45
C SER A 192 -20.89 -6.33 11.02
N VAL A 193 -20.04 -7.28 11.43
CA VAL A 193 -20.44 -8.65 11.85
C VAL A 193 -19.96 -9.00 13.29
N LEU A 194 -19.58 -8.00 14.08
CA LEU A 194 -19.42 -8.10 15.55
C LEU A 194 -20.46 -7.22 16.23
#